data_AF-A0A9P5THT5-F1
#
_entry.id   AF-A0A9P5THT5-F1
#
_cell.length_a   1.000
_cell.length_b   1.000
_cell.length_c   1.000
_cell.angle_alpha   90.00
_cell.angle_beta   90.00
_cell.angle_gamma   90.00
#
_symmetry.space_group_name_H-M   'P 1'
#
loop_
_entity.id
_entity.type
_entity.pdbx_description
1 polymer ?
#
loop_
_entity_poly.entity_id
_entity_poly.type
_entity_poly.pdbx_seq_one_letter_code
_entity_poly.pdbx_strand_id
1 'polypeptide(L)'
;YWQIYLDELLHWAGQGDFRSSKACPDCLSHSSLEPGLPLYHCEECMVPDLTCSSCCVRRHRSHPFHHIEVWQENCFVHISLKSLGFRIQLNHSGTFCENPIPTHNSMLIIHTNGIHEVNLYYCGCS
;
A
#
# COMPACT_ATOMS: atom_id res chain seq x y z
N TYR A 1 7.16 -20.37 -25.46
CA TYR A 1 7.95 -20.07 -24.24
C TYR A 1 8.21 -18.59 -24.11
N TRP A 2 8.94 -17.95 -25.06
CA TRP A 2 9.18 -16.49 -25.05
C TRP A 2 7.92 -15.62 -24.99
N GLN A 3 6.88 -15.98 -25.76
CA GLN A 3 5.62 -15.23 -25.77
C GLN A 3 4.96 -15.17 -24.40
N ILE A 4 4.87 -16.31 -23.70
CA ILE A 4 4.27 -16.41 -22.36
C ILE A 4 5.04 -15.53 -21.36
N TYR A 5 6.37 -15.50 -21.46
CA TYR A 5 7.20 -14.65 -20.60
C TYR A 5 6.97 -13.15 -20.86
N LEU A 6 6.88 -12.75 -22.13
CA LEU A 6 6.57 -11.36 -22.48
C LEU A 6 5.16 -10.96 -22.04
N ASP A 7 4.19 -11.84 -22.23
CA ASP A 7 2.80 -11.61 -21.82
C ASP A 7 2.72 -11.42 -20.30
N GLU A 8 3.47 -12.22 -19.53
CA GLU A 8 3.60 -12.08 -18.09
C GLU A 8 4.23 -10.73 -17.72
N LEU A 9 5.39 -10.36 -18.30
CA LEU A 9 6.01 -9.06 -18.03
C LEU A 9 5.07 -7.87 -18.31
N LEU A 10 4.30 -7.95 -19.40
CA LEU A 10 3.30 -6.92 -19.74
C LEU A 10 2.11 -6.92 -18.77
N HIS A 11 1.74 -8.09 -18.24
CA HIS A 11 0.73 -8.20 -17.20
C HIS A 11 1.17 -7.45 -15.94
N TRP A 12 2.40 -7.68 -15.48
CA TRP A 12 2.99 -7.00 -14.31
C TRP A 12 3.21 -5.49 -14.53
N ALA A 13 3.61 -5.09 -15.74
CA ALA A 13 3.79 -3.68 -16.08
C ALA A 13 2.46 -2.91 -16.25
N GLY A 14 1.34 -3.63 -16.33
CA GLY A 14 0.00 -3.10 -16.54
C GLY A 14 -0.96 -3.44 -15.41
N GLN A 15 -2.24 -3.14 -15.59
CA GLN A 15 -3.26 -3.52 -14.60
C GLN A 15 -3.62 -5.00 -14.63
N GLY A 16 -3.06 -5.79 -15.56
CA GLY A 16 -3.39 -7.20 -15.73
C GLY A 16 -4.90 -7.47 -15.75
N ASP A 17 -5.34 -8.40 -14.90
CA ASP A 17 -6.75 -8.79 -14.74
C ASP A 17 -7.62 -7.69 -14.11
N PHE A 18 -7.01 -6.65 -13.54
CA PHE A 18 -7.71 -5.55 -12.88
C PHE A 18 -8.10 -4.41 -13.83
N ARG A 19 -7.71 -4.46 -15.10
CA ARG A 19 -8.00 -3.40 -16.10
C ARG A 19 -9.50 -3.02 -16.17
N SER A 20 -10.38 -4.00 -16.00
CA SER A 20 -11.84 -3.79 -15.99
C SER A 20 -12.47 -3.89 -14.60
N SER A 21 -11.66 -4.12 -13.57
CA SER A 21 -12.16 -4.25 -12.21
C SER A 21 -12.55 -2.88 -11.64
N LYS A 22 -13.75 -2.81 -11.10
CA LYS A 22 -14.29 -1.61 -10.43
C LYS A 22 -14.34 -1.76 -8.91
N ALA A 23 -13.90 -2.91 -8.39
CA ALA A 23 -14.01 -3.24 -6.98
C ALA A 23 -12.73 -3.91 -6.50
N CYS A 24 -12.20 -3.40 -5.40
CA CYS A 24 -11.02 -3.95 -4.76
C CYS A 24 -11.28 -5.39 -4.25
N PRO A 25 -10.41 -6.36 -4.56
CA PRO A 25 -10.58 -7.75 -4.16
C PRO A 25 -10.64 -7.91 -2.63
N ASP A 26 -9.83 -7.15 -1.90
CA ASP A 26 -9.87 -7.12 -0.43
C ASP A 26 -11.19 -6.54 0.11
N CYS A 27 -11.74 -5.51 -0.53
CA CYS A 27 -13.04 -4.99 -0.12
C CYS A 27 -14.13 -6.04 -0.30
N LEU A 28 -14.10 -6.79 -1.41
CA LEU A 28 -15.06 -7.85 -1.69
C LEU A 28 -14.90 -9.02 -0.70
N SER A 29 -13.67 -9.43 -0.40
CA SER A 29 -13.41 -10.51 0.57
C SER A 29 -13.88 -10.17 1.98
N HIS A 30 -13.88 -8.88 2.35
CA HIS A 30 -14.42 -8.37 3.61
C HIS A 30 -15.89 -7.94 3.55
N SER A 31 -16.61 -8.23 2.47
CA SER A 31 -18.03 -7.86 2.30
C SER A 31 -18.30 -6.36 2.52
N SER A 32 -17.38 -5.50 2.06
CA SER A 32 -17.57 -4.05 2.10
C SER A 32 -18.76 -3.65 1.24
N LEU A 33 -19.66 -2.81 1.79
CA LEU A 33 -20.80 -2.26 1.07
C LEU A 33 -20.37 -1.37 -0.10
N GLU A 34 -19.26 -0.66 0.07
CA GLU A 34 -18.71 0.27 -0.92
C GLU A 34 -17.25 -0.12 -1.20
N PRO A 35 -17.00 -1.03 -2.16
CA PRO A 35 -15.63 -1.39 -2.53
C PRO A 35 -14.94 -0.26 -3.28
N GLY A 36 -13.72 0.09 -2.83
CA GLY A 36 -12.91 1.10 -3.52
C GLY A 36 -12.33 0.60 -4.84
N LEU A 37 -11.83 1.52 -5.67
CA LEU A 37 -11.17 1.17 -6.93
C LEU A 37 -9.80 0.50 -6.69
N PRO A 38 -9.49 -0.60 -7.40
CA PRO A 38 -8.20 -1.27 -7.31
C PRO A 38 -7.16 -0.53 -8.17
N LEU A 39 -6.44 0.42 -7.56
CA LEU A 39 -5.46 1.28 -8.25
C LEU A 39 -4.03 1.12 -7.72
N TYR A 40 -3.86 0.55 -6.53
CA TYR A 40 -2.57 0.51 -5.83
C TYR A 40 -1.94 -0.86 -5.91
N HIS A 41 -0.71 -0.89 -6.39
CA HIS A 41 0.17 -2.05 -6.54
C HIS A 41 1.31 -1.97 -5.52
N CYS A 42 1.78 -3.10 -5.03
CA CYS A 42 2.98 -3.19 -4.20
C CYS A 42 4.01 -4.08 -4.89
N GLU A 43 5.20 -3.56 -5.10
CA GLU A 43 6.26 -4.26 -5.84
C GLU A 43 6.91 -5.40 -5.03
N GLU A 44 6.71 -5.40 -3.71
CA GLU A 44 7.34 -6.36 -2.79
C GLU A 44 6.36 -7.41 -2.24
N CYS A 45 5.05 -7.18 -2.39
CA CYS A 45 4.06 -8.18 -1.99
C CYS A 45 4.11 -9.38 -2.94
N MET A 46 3.98 -10.58 -2.37
CA MET A 46 3.92 -11.83 -3.16
C MET A 46 2.64 -11.95 -3.99
N VAL A 47 1.63 -11.12 -3.73
CA VAL A 47 0.34 -11.13 -4.44
C VAL A 47 0.36 -10.02 -5.49
N PRO A 48 0.28 -10.33 -6.79
CA PRO A 48 0.23 -9.36 -7.89
C PRO A 48 -1.15 -8.74 -8.09
N ASP A 49 -1.79 -8.27 -7.02
CA ASP A 49 -3.12 -7.68 -7.10
C ASP A 49 -3.10 -6.16 -6.95
N LEU A 50 -4.15 -5.54 -7.50
CA LEU A 50 -4.45 -4.14 -7.25
C LEU A 50 -5.44 -4.01 -6.09
N THR A 51 -5.16 -3.07 -5.20
CA THR A 51 -5.99 -2.76 -4.04
C THR A 51 -6.50 -1.33 -4.08
N CYS A 52 -7.54 -1.02 -3.31
CA CYS A 52 -7.88 0.38 -3.01
C CYS A 52 -6.95 0.93 -1.92
N SER A 53 -6.90 2.26 -1.79
CA SER A 53 -5.99 2.95 -0.86
C SER A 53 -6.08 2.41 0.57
N SER A 54 -7.30 2.23 1.11
CA SER A 54 -7.48 1.75 2.48
C SER A 54 -7.06 0.29 2.68
N CYS A 55 -7.25 -0.57 1.67
CA CYS A 55 -6.79 -1.95 1.72
C CYS A 55 -5.28 -2.04 1.57
N CYS A 56 -4.68 -1.22 0.71
CA CYS A 56 -3.23 -1.05 0.60
C CYS A 56 -2.61 -0.69 1.96
N VAL A 57 -3.10 0.38 2.61
CA VAL A 57 -2.64 0.81 3.94
C VAL A 57 -2.79 -0.30 4.99
N ARG A 58 -3.91 -1.04 4.96
CA ARG A 58 -4.15 -2.15 5.90
C ARG A 58 -3.14 -3.29 5.71
N ARG A 59 -2.84 -3.67 4.47
CA ARG A 59 -1.92 -4.76 4.13
C ARG A 59 -0.47 -4.46 4.55
N HIS A 60 -0.08 -3.20 4.51
CA HIS A 60 1.28 -2.76 4.82
C HIS A 60 1.52 -2.41 6.29
N ARG A 61 0.57 -2.66 7.19
CA ARG A 61 0.75 -2.43 8.64
C ARG A 61 1.96 -3.15 9.23
N SER A 62 2.23 -4.38 8.78
CA SER A 62 3.40 -5.16 9.18
C SER A 62 4.59 -5.02 8.24
N HIS A 63 4.42 -4.28 7.14
CA HIS A 63 5.41 -4.10 6.07
C HIS A 63 5.50 -2.62 5.66
N PRO A 64 5.87 -1.73 6.60
CA PRO A 64 5.76 -0.28 6.42
C PRO A 64 6.75 0.32 5.40
N PHE A 65 7.69 -0.48 4.92
CA PHE A 65 8.78 -0.05 4.03
C PHE A 65 8.67 -0.65 2.63
N HIS A 66 7.56 -1.29 2.27
CA HIS A 66 7.39 -1.74 0.89
C HIS A 66 7.14 -0.56 -0.05
N HIS A 67 7.67 -0.65 -1.28
CA HIS A 67 7.36 0.31 -2.34
C HIS A 67 5.98 0.08 -2.93
N ILE A 68 5.22 1.17 -3.04
CA ILE A 68 3.86 1.19 -3.56
C ILE A 68 3.84 2.02 -4.83
N GLU A 69 3.01 1.60 -5.76
CA GLU A 69 2.72 2.33 -6.99
C GLU A 69 1.22 2.54 -7.13
N VAL A 70 0.85 3.62 -7.79
CA VAL A 70 -0.54 3.88 -8.20
C VAL A 70 -0.62 3.84 -9.72
N TRP A 71 -1.67 3.19 -10.23
CA TRP A 71 -1.99 3.25 -11.65
C TRP A 71 -2.59 4.61 -12.01
N GLN A 72 -1.84 5.42 -12.75
CA GLN A 72 -2.26 6.73 -13.22
C GLN A 72 -1.77 6.94 -14.65
N GLU A 73 -2.58 7.59 -15.49
CA GLU A 73 -2.16 7.99 -16.85
C GLU A 73 -1.54 6.84 -17.69
N ASN A 74 -2.05 5.63 -17.49
CA ASN A 74 -1.67 4.42 -18.23
C ASN A 74 -0.26 3.88 -17.89
N CYS A 75 0.27 4.22 -16.71
CA CYS A 75 1.46 3.61 -16.12
C CYS A 75 1.36 3.54 -14.59
N PHE A 76 2.29 2.80 -13.98
CA PHE A 76 2.50 2.84 -12.54
C PHE A 76 3.45 3.96 -12.16
N VAL A 77 3.10 4.69 -11.10
CA VAL A 77 3.89 5.77 -10.53
C VAL A 77 4.12 5.51 -9.06
N HIS A 78 5.37 5.55 -8.61
CA HIS A 78 5.69 5.37 -7.20
C HIS A 78 4.97 6.40 -6.32
N ILE A 79 4.44 5.90 -5.22
CA ILE A 79 3.74 6.68 -4.20
C ILE A 79 4.17 6.20 -2.82
N SER A 80 4.31 7.12 -1.87
CA SER A 80 4.66 6.74 -0.50
C SER A 80 3.42 6.25 0.24
N LEU A 81 3.58 5.22 1.09
CA LEU A 81 2.54 4.82 2.04
C LEU A 81 2.06 6.00 2.89
N LYS A 82 2.96 6.92 3.25
CA LYS A 82 2.65 8.17 3.93
C LYS A 82 1.57 8.98 3.22
N SER A 83 1.68 9.15 1.90
CA SER A 83 0.71 9.92 1.12
C SER A 83 -0.67 9.24 1.02
N LEU A 84 -0.72 7.91 1.22
CA LEU A 84 -1.97 7.15 1.38
C LEU A 84 -2.57 7.27 2.80
N GLY A 85 -1.93 8.02 3.70
CA GLY A 85 -2.35 8.17 5.08
C GLY A 85 -1.82 7.08 6.02
N PHE A 86 -0.86 6.26 5.57
CA PHE A 86 -0.21 5.30 6.44
C PHE A 86 0.56 6.03 7.56
N ARG A 87 0.50 5.43 8.75
CA ARG A 87 1.22 5.90 9.93
C ARG A 87 1.74 4.72 10.71
N ILE A 88 2.97 4.85 11.21
CA ILE A 88 3.59 3.88 12.09
C ILE A 88 3.30 4.32 13.52
N GLN A 89 2.59 3.48 14.26
CA GLN A 89 2.32 3.69 15.67
C GLN A 89 3.46 3.10 16.50
N LEU A 90 4.19 3.97 17.19
CA LEU A 90 5.20 3.62 18.17
C LEU A 90 4.58 3.54 19.56
N ASN A 91 5.04 2.57 20.34
CA ASN A 91 4.46 2.19 21.63
C ASN A 91 3.00 1.74 21.45
N HIS A 92 2.38 1.06 22.41
CA HIS A 92 1.05 0.42 22.23
C HIS A 92 1.08 -0.90 21.42
N SER A 93 2.13 -1.72 21.58
CA SER A 93 2.20 -3.10 21.08
C SER A 93 1.86 -3.30 19.59
N GLY A 94 2.06 -2.27 18.77
CA GLY A 94 1.72 -2.28 17.34
C GLY A 94 0.21 -2.28 17.05
N THR A 95 -0.65 -2.11 18.06
CA THR A 95 -2.10 -1.98 17.88
C THR A 95 -2.50 -0.52 17.63
N PHE A 96 -3.72 -0.33 17.13
CA PHE A 96 -4.27 1.00 16.94
C PHE A 96 -4.42 1.71 18.30
N CYS A 97 -3.86 2.90 18.42
CA CYS A 97 -4.00 3.74 19.60
C CYS A 97 -5.11 4.78 19.37
N GLU A 98 -6.03 4.91 20.34
CA GLU A 98 -7.11 5.91 20.34
C GLU A 98 -6.61 7.32 20.68
N ASN A 99 -5.47 7.44 21.38
CA ASN A 99 -4.83 8.70 21.72
C ASN A 99 -3.40 8.81 21.13
N PRO A 100 -3.25 8.88 19.80
CA PRO A 100 -1.94 8.92 19.17
C PRO A 100 -1.38 10.35 19.17
N ILE A 101 -0.12 10.52 19.53
CA ILE A 101 0.59 11.80 19.56
C ILE A 101 1.45 11.89 18.29
N PRO A 102 1.15 12.80 17.34
CA PRO A 102 1.93 12.92 16.11
C PRO A 102 3.37 13.38 16.40
N THR A 103 4.32 12.85 15.64
CA THR A 103 5.72 13.34 15.64
C THR A 103 5.93 14.42 14.58
N HIS A 104 7.19 14.75 14.30
CA HIS A 104 7.54 15.57 13.14
C HIS A 104 7.00 14.95 11.84
N ASN A 105 6.44 15.79 10.97
CA ASN A 105 5.74 15.37 9.74
C ASN A 105 6.69 14.97 8.59
N SER A 106 8.01 14.93 8.80
CA SER A 106 9.00 14.71 7.73
C SER A 106 10.08 13.72 8.16
N MET A 107 9.67 12.62 8.78
CA MET A 107 10.62 11.59 9.20
C MET A 107 11.05 10.73 7.99
N LEU A 108 12.37 10.60 7.81
CA LEU A 108 12.98 9.72 6.82
C LEU A 108 13.60 8.52 7.52
N ILE A 109 13.35 7.33 6.98
CA ILE A 109 13.93 6.07 7.44
C ILE A 109 14.77 5.49 6.32
N ILE A 110 16.02 5.14 6.63
CA ILE A 110 16.91 4.43 5.71
C ILE A 110 16.71 2.94 5.96
N HIS A 111 16.23 2.23 4.94
CA HIS A 111 16.00 0.79 4.93
C HIS A 111 16.84 0.13 3.84
N THR A 112 16.93 -1.20 3.85
CA THR A 112 17.72 -1.96 2.87
C THR A 112 17.23 -1.81 1.43
N ASN A 113 15.97 -1.45 1.23
CA ASN A 113 15.35 -1.19 -0.07
C ASN A 113 15.24 0.31 -0.41
N GLY A 114 15.88 1.21 0.34
CA GLY A 114 15.92 2.63 0.06
C GLY A 114 15.46 3.53 1.21
N ILE A 115 15.10 4.76 0.86
CA ILE A 115 14.71 5.80 1.82
C ILE A 115 13.18 5.95 1.80
N HIS A 116 12.59 5.91 2.98
CA HIS A 116 11.13 5.98 3.17
C HIS A 116 10.75 7.22 3.95
N GLU A 117 9.85 8.01 3.39
CA GLU A 117 9.19 9.08 4.13
C GLU A 117 7.95 8.54 4.84
N VAL A 118 7.89 8.71 6.17
CA VAL A 118 6.84 8.11 7.00
C VAL A 118 6.21 9.13 7.95
N ASN A 119 4.98 8.83 8.37
CA ASN A 119 4.36 9.47 9.53
C ASN A 119 4.58 8.58 10.75
N LEU A 120 5.20 9.10 11.82
CA LEU A 120 5.27 8.40 13.11
C LEU A 120 4.32 9.03 14.12
N TYR A 121 3.77 8.20 14.98
CA TYR A 121 2.93 8.60 16.09
C TYR A 121 3.36 7.85 17.34
N TYR A 122 3.52 8.54 18.47
CA TYR A 122 3.72 7.90 19.77
C TYR A 122 2.36 7.57 20.41
N CYS A 123 2.35 6.58 21.29
CA CYS A 123 1.19 6.30 22.13
C CYS A 123 1.09 7.31 23.28
N GLY A 124 -0.08 7.92 23.45
CA GLY A 124 -0.41 8.78 24.59
C GLY A 124 -1.31 8.11 25.64
N CYS A 125 -1.45 6.79 25.63
CA CYS A 125 -2.17 6.07 26.69
C CYS A 125 -1.34 6.03 27.97
N SER A 126 -2.00 6.22 29.11
CA SER A 126 -1.42 6.15 30.46
C SER A 126 -1.50 4.75 31.05
#